data_AF-A0A518S9N3-F1
#
_entry.id   AF-A0A518S9N3-F1
#
_cell.length_a   1.000
_cell.length_b   1.000
_cell.length_c   1.000
_cell.angle_alpha   90.00
_cell.angle_beta   90.00
_cell.angle_gamma   90.00
#
_symmetry.space_group_name_H-M   'P 1'
#
loop_
_entity.id
_entity.type
_entity.pdbx_description
1 polymer ?
#
loop_
_entity_poly.entity_id
_entity_poly.type
_entity_poly.pdbx_seq_one_letter_code
_entity_poly.pdbx_strand_id
1 'polypeptide(L)'
;MNRTLATLVVAVTVVLAGCAGAGGPTTTATTTDGTTTDGTTTGGTAQVAFYVSDRPGAIGDFEHLNVTITRVGFHLVESANDTTDVTSTVNATSTTTNTTTTNTTTTATTTTTAGTATTEESESQSGGGEWVERDVNDTTVDLTRLQGENASLLGNVSVPAGTYDKVFAYVSEVNGTLTTGESVNVKLPSQKLHVNSEFTLNASSSAHFVYDINVVKAGNSGKYIVKPVVSETGLNKPVNPVRMHEDGMRGTDGSLTVSFAGNVSAGENVTVRVTENGSAVANATVTVNGERVGTTDANGTITVTVPDADHVRVLAEAGDDRGTLSVRLSDRGGNGGSDGGQSA
;
A
#
# COMPACT_ATOMS: atom_id res chain seq x y z
N MET A 1 69.99 -36.42 -4.03
CA MET A 1 69.78 -35.71 -5.31
C MET A 1 68.50 -34.90 -5.15
N ASN A 2 68.66 -33.60 -4.96
CA ASN A 2 67.56 -32.67 -4.67
C ASN A 2 67.03 -32.14 -6.00
N ARG A 3 65.72 -32.17 -6.23
CA ARG A 3 65.05 -31.24 -7.16
C ARG A 3 63.67 -30.86 -6.62
N THR A 4 63.61 -29.60 -6.21
CA THR A 4 62.44 -28.77 -5.92
C THR A 4 61.68 -28.42 -7.21
N LEU A 5 60.39 -28.04 -7.07
CA LEU A 5 59.61 -27.05 -7.85
C LEU A 5 58.12 -27.23 -7.49
N ALA A 6 57.25 -26.23 -7.39
CA ALA A 6 57.26 -24.84 -6.94
C ALA A 6 55.78 -24.42 -7.00
N THR A 7 55.24 -23.95 -5.89
CA THR A 7 53.85 -23.49 -5.75
C THR A 7 53.71 -22.11 -6.40
N LEU A 8 52.71 -21.92 -7.25
CA LEU A 8 52.42 -20.63 -7.90
C LEU A 8 51.16 -20.02 -7.27
N VAL A 9 51.36 -18.96 -6.48
CA VAL A 9 50.30 -18.11 -5.91
C VAL A 9 50.19 -16.87 -6.77
N VAL A 10 49.00 -16.61 -7.32
CA VAL A 10 48.69 -15.36 -8.03
C VAL A 10 47.98 -14.42 -7.04
N ALA A 11 48.66 -13.34 -6.67
CA ALA A 11 48.09 -12.20 -5.97
C ALA A 11 47.82 -11.09 -7.00
N VAL A 12 46.57 -10.65 -7.11
CA VAL A 12 46.16 -9.50 -7.93
C VAL A 12 46.05 -8.28 -7.01
N THR A 13 46.97 -7.34 -7.18
CA THR A 13 46.95 -6.00 -6.59
C THR A 13 46.38 -5.01 -7.62
N VAL A 14 45.28 -4.32 -7.27
CA VAL A 14 44.74 -3.18 -8.03
C VAL A 14 44.97 -1.92 -7.21
N VAL A 15 45.53 -0.89 -7.84
CA VAL A 15 45.99 0.36 -7.22
C VAL A 15 45.61 1.55 -8.12
N LEU A 16 45.17 2.65 -7.48
CA LEU A 16 44.97 4.06 -7.95
C LEU A 16 43.74 4.35 -8.84
N ALA A 17 43.02 5.48 -8.71
CA ALA A 17 43.47 6.84 -8.46
C ALA A 17 42.43 7.72 -7.73
N GLY A 18 42.93 8.65 -6.91
CA GLY A 18 42.21 9.82 -6.39
C GLY A 18 42.51 11.08 -7.22
N CYS A 19 41.52 11.96 -7.36
CA CYS A 19 41.68 13.28 -7.96
C CYS A 19 41.11 14.34 -6.99
N ALA A 20 42.02 15.11 -6.39
CA ALA A 20 41.72 16.32 -5.63
C ALA A 20 42.37 17.50 -6.39
N GLY A 21 41.59 18.53 -6.70
CA GLY A 21 42.05 19.73 -7.41
C GLY A 21 41.46 20.97 -6.76
N ALA A 22 42.32 21.79 -6.17
CA ALA A 22 42.03 23.11 -5.64
C ALA A 22 42.52 24.18 -6.64
N GLY A 23 41.80 25.30 -6.75
CA GLY A 23 42.24 26.50 -7.45
C GLY A 23 41.16 27.58 -7.49
N GLY A 24 41.31 28.62 -6.65
CA GLY A 24 40.57 29.89 -6.80
C GLY A 24 41.07 30.69 -8.02
N PRO A 25 40.39 31.81 -8.37
CA PRO A 25 40.70 33.06 -7.68
C PRO A 25 39.49 33.95 -7.35
N THR A 26 39.75 34.88 -6.44
CA THR A 26 38.93 35.99 -5.98
C THR A 26 38.54 36.95 -7.11
N THR A 27 37.26 37.35 -7.21
CA THR A 27 36.89 38.73 -7.59
C THR A 27 35.45 39.10 -7.20
N THR A 28 35.40 40.23 -6.50
CA THR A 28 34.34 41.20 -6.17
C THR A 28 32.95 41.10 -6.81
N ALA A 29 31.97 41.37 -5.94
CA ALA A 29 30.52 41.46 -6.13
C ALA A 29 30.00 42.25 -7.34
N THR A 30 28.85 41.82 -7.86
CA THR A 30 27.80 42.73 -8.37
C THR A 30 26.43 42.15 -8.03
N THR A 31 25.70 42.91 -7.23
CA THR A 31 24.28 42.77 -6.88
C THR A 31 23.43 42.98 -8.14
N THR A 32 22.49 42.09 -8.43
CA THR A 32 21.24 42.43 -9.13
C THR A 32 20.18 41.43 -8.70
N ASP A 33 19.16 41.98 -8.06
CA ASP A 33 17.95 41.37 -7.54
C ASP A 33 17.03 40.86 -8.63
N GLY A 34 16.25 39.83 -8.28
CA GLY A 34 14.96 39.53 -8.90
C GLY A 34 14.95 38.30 -9.80
N THR A 35 14.62 37.14 -9.24
CA THR A 35 13.43 36.36 -9.62
C THR A 35 13.22 35.29 -8.55
N THR A 36 12.03 35.32 -7.95
CA THR A 36 11.46 34.34 -7.03
C THR A 36 11.51 32.94 -7.64
N THR A 37 12.28 32.04 -7.04
CA THR A 37 12.10 30.61 -7.25
C THR A 37 11.62 30.05 -5.93
N ASP A 38 10.32 29.77 -5.88
CA ASP A 38 9.68 28.99 -4.83
C ASP A 38 10.49 27.71 -4.60
N GLY A 39 10.96 27.53 -3.37
CA GLY A 39 11.69 26.34 -2.94
C GLY A 39 10.77 25.13 -2.94
N THR A 40 10.63 24.49 -4.09
CA THR A 40 10.07 23.14 -4.20
C THR A 40 10.95 22.24 -3.33
N THR A 41 10.35 21.68 -2.28
CA THR A 41 10.91 20.60 -1.48
C THR A 41 11.54 19.58 -2.42
N THR A 42 12.82 19.25 -2.22
CA THR A 42 13.48 18.14 -2.92
C THR A 42 12.83 16.83 -2.45
N GLY A 43 11.63 16.56 -2.95
CA GLY A 43 10.71 15.53 -2.50
C GLY A 43 11.01 14.19 -3.15
N GLY A 44 11.94 13.43 -2.58
CA GLY A 44 12.12 12.03 -2.94
C GLY A 44 11.02 11.15 -2.34
N THR A 45 10.77 9.98 -2.95
CA THR A 45 9.82 8.98 -2.44
C THR A 45 10.54 7.72 -1.96
N ALA A 46 9.93 6.99 -1.04
CA ALA A 46 10.30 5.65 -0.60
C ALA A 46 9.30 4.61 -1.14
N GLN A 47 9.78 3.41 -1.44
CA GLN A 47 8.92 2.27 -1.78
C GLN A 47 8.60 1.48 -0.50
N VAL A 48 7.31 1.38 -0.16
CA VAL A 48 6.84 0.72 1.05
C VAL A 48 6.01 -0.52 0.67
N ALA A 49 6.47 -1.70 1.08
CA ALA A 49 5.67 -2.92 1.02
C ALA A 49 4.75 -2.98 2.25
N PHE A 50 3.44 -2.90 2.03
CA PHE A 50 2.46 -2.83 3.10
C PHE A 50 1.85 -4.21 3.38
N TYR A 51 1.99 -4.67 4.61
CA TYR A 51 1.51 -5.96 5.08
C TYR A 51 0.41 -5.80 6.12
N VAL A 52 -0.48 -6.79 6.20
CA VAL A 52 -1.47 -6.91 7.27
C VAL A 52 -1.26 -8.21 8.03
N SER A 53 -1.34 -8.15 9.36
CA SER A 53 -1.27 -9.29 10.29
C SER A 53 -2.42 -9.25 11.30
N ASP A 54 -2.58 -10.33 12.06
CA ASP A 54 -3.50 -10.42 13.19
C ASP A 54 -2.77 -10.77 14.50
N ARG A 55 -3.14 -10.08 15.59
CA ARG A 55 -2.75 -10.47 16.94
C ARG A 55 -3.74 -11.49 17.49
N PRO A 56 -3.25 -12.52 18.21
CA PRO A 56 -4.11 -13.44 18.94
C PRO A 56 -5.12 -12.69 19.83
N GLY A 57 -6.39 -13.01 19.66
CA GLY A 57 -7.51 -12.46 20.40
C GLY A 57 -8.66 -13.46 20.42
N ALA A 58 -9.81 -13.04 19.93
CA ALA A 58 -10.93 -13.94 19.67
C ALA A 58 -10.85 -14.63 18.29
N ILE A 59 -9.72 -14.51 17.58
CA ILE A 59 -9.55 -15.04 16.23
C ILE A 59 -9.73 -16.56 16.16
N GLY A 60 -9.43 -17.28 17.25
CA GLY A 60 -9.63 -18.73 17.36
C GLY A 60 -11.11 -19.18 17.39
N ASP A 61 -12.06 -18.26 17.56
CA ASP A 61 -13.48 -18.57 17.42
C ASP A 61 -13.91 -18.72 15.94
N PHE A 62 -13.09 -18.20 15.01
CA PHE A 62 -13.39 -18.15 13.58
C PHE A 62 -12.76 -19.32 12.82
N GLU A 63 -13.54 -19.89 11.90
CA GLU A 63 -13.01 -20.73 10.82
C GLU A 63 -12.35 -19.85 9.75
N HIS A 64 -13.01 -18.72 9.42
CA HIS A 64 -12.52 -17.71 8.50
C HIS A 64 -12.88 -16.31 8.98
N LEU A 65 -11.96 -15.36 8.87
CA LEU A 65 -12.23 -13.95 9.11
C LEU A 65 -11.65 -13.13 7.96
N ASN A 66 -12.48 -12.92 6.94
CA ASN A 66 -12.10 -12.21 5.73
C ASN A 66 -12.24 -10.70 5.93
N VAL A 67 -11.19 -9.96 5.64
CA VAL A 67 -11.15 -8.49 5.72
C VAL A 67 -10.68 -7.94 4.38
N THR A 68 -11.46 -7.02 3.81
CA THR A 68 -11.12 -6.35 2.55
C THR A 68 -10.57 -4.96 2.84
N ILE A 69 -9.31 -4.73 2.45
CA ILE A 69 -8.62 -3.45 2.65
C ILE A 69 -8.42 -2.79 1.28
N THR A 70 -8.91 -1.56 1.15
CA THR A 70 -8.93 -0.86 -0.14
C THR A 70 -7.82 0.17 -0.26
N ARG A 71 -7.53 0.87 0.84
CA ARG A 71 -6.58 1.99 0.88
C ARG A 71 -5.87 2.09 2.21
N VAL A 72 -4.65 2.62 2.18
CA VAL A 72 -3.87 2.99 3.36
C VAL A 72 -3.57 4.48 3.31
N GLY A 73 -3.43 5.11 4.47
CA GLY A 73 -3.04 6.52 4.52
C GLY A 73 -2.04 6.79 5.63
N PHE A 74 -1.14 7.72 5.35
CA PHE A 74 -0.06 8.13 6.23
C PHE A 74 -0.14 9.64 6.44
N HIS A 75 -0.18 10.08 7.70
CA HIS A 75 -0.20 11.51 8.01
C HIS A 75 1.22 12.04 8.07
N LEU A 76 1.62 12.80 7.05
CA LEU A 76 2.92 13.46 6.96
C LEU A 76 2.94 14.66 7.89
N VAL A 77 3.81 14.63 8.88
CA VAL A 77 4.10 15.78 9.73
C VAL A 77 4.90 16.78 8.91
N GLU A 78 4.40 18.00 8.79
CA GLU A 78 5.14 19.06 8.14
C GLU A 78 6.47 19.25 8.88
N SER A 79 7.59 19.11 8.17
CA SER A 79 8.89 19.44 8.75
C SER A 79 8.81 20.91 9.13
N ALA A 80 8.99 21.24 10.41
CA ALA A 80 9.05 22.61 10.85
C ALA A 80 10.14 23.32 10.03
N ASN A 81 9.72 24.05 8.99
CA ASN A 81 10.59 24.99 8.33
C ASN A 81 10.95 26.00 9.42
N ASP A 82 12.25 26.16 9.69
CA ASP A 82 12.81 26.99 10.75
C ASP A 82 12.25 28.41 10.67
N THR A 83 11.11 28.61 11.32
CA THR A 83 10.50 29.90 11.54
C THR A 83 10.75 30.14 13.00
N THR A 84 11.82 30.88 13.25
CA THR A 84 12.17 31.43 14.55
C THR A 84 11.00 32.27 15.06
N ASP A 85 10.09 31.64 15.81
CA ASP A 85 9.18 32.38 16.67
C ASP A 85 9.74 32.37 18.09
N VAL A 86 10.39 33.48 18.40
CA VAL A 86 10.98 33.78 19.68
C VAL A 86 9.84 34.06 20.68
N THR A 87 9.95 33.43 21.85
CA THR A 87 9.26 33.74 23.12
C THR A 87 7.82 33.23 23.30
N SER A 88 7.62 32.22 24.14
CA SER A 88 7.58 32.44 25.60
C SER A 88 7.27 31.16 26.37
N THR A 89 8.22 30.83 27.23
CA THR A 89 8.17 29.97 28.41
C THR A 89 6.84 30.03 29.15
N VAL A 90 6.17 28.88 29.35
CA VAL A 90 5.59 28.55 30.66
C VAL A 90 5.75 27.06 30.97
N ASN A 91 6.44 26.85 32.08
CA ASN A 91 6.76 25.60 32.75
C ASN A 91 5.48 24.95 33.32
N ALA A 92 5.20 23.67 33.03
CA ALA A 92 4.25 22.88 33.81
C ALA A 92 4.61 21.39 33.83
N THR A 93 5.27 21.04 34.92
CA THR A 93 5.53 19.74 35.53
C THR A 93 4.34 18.75 35.49
N SER A 94 4.64 17.50 35.13
CA SER A 94 3.77 16.34 35.33
C SER A 94 3.47 16.07 36.80
N THR A 95 2.22 15.79 37.16
CA THR A 95 1.91 14.92 38.30
C THR A 95 0.62 14.15 38.06
N THR A 96 0.75 12.83 38.19
CA THR A 96 -0.27 11.78 38.20
C THR A 96 -1.23 11.91 39.39
N THR A 97 -2.49 11.47 39.20
CA THR A 97 -3.22 10.52 40.09
C THR A 97 -4.65 10.93 40.50
N ASN A 98 -5.55 9.94 40.32
CA ASN A 98 -6.87 9.70 40.92
C ASN A 98 -8.11 10.44 40.39
N THR A 99 -8.88 9.74 39.54
CA THR A 99 -10.31 9.95 39.35
C THR A 99 -11.09 8.85 40.08
N THR A 100 -11.88 9.25 41.08
CA THR A 100 -12.95 8.42 41.68
C THR A 100 -14.25 9.23 41.63
N THR A 101 -15.22 8.66 40.91
CA THR A 101 -16.69 8.67 41.13
C THR A 101 -17.43 10.01 41.28
N THR A 102 -18.45 10.23 40.44
CA THR A 102 -19.87 10.26 40.88
C THR A 102 -20.84 10.35 39.69
N ASN A 103 -21.85 9.47 39.72
CA ASN A 103 -23.02 9.40 38.85
C ASN A 103 -23.79 10.73 38.78
N THR A 104 -24.38 11.06 37.62
CA THR A 104 -25.73 11.64 37.56
C THR A 104 -26.42 11.24 36.26
N THR A 105 -27.46 10.44 36.43
CA THR A 105 -28.51 10.12 35.47
C THR A 105 -29.26 11.39 35.06
N THR A 106 -29.54 11.58 33.77
CA THR A 106 -30.79 12.24 33.33
C THR A 106 -31.19 11.71 31.95
N THR A 107 -32.35 11.06 31.95
CA THR A 107 -33.16 10.63 30.82
C THR A 107 -33.87 11.83 30.19
N ALA A 108 -33.88 11.93 28.87
CA ALA A 108 -34.96 12.59 28.13
C ALA A 108 -35.12 12.00 26.72
N THR A 109 -36.28 11.39 26.52
CA THR A 109 -36.83 10.87 25.28
C THR A 109 -37.40 12.00 24.43
N THR A 110 -37.09 12.06 23.13
CA THR A 110 -38.08 12.52 22.12
C THR A 110 -37.82 11.91 20.74
N THR A 111 -38.87 11.31 20.20
CA THR A 111 -39.05 10.82 18.82
C THR A 111 -39.24 11.99 17.85
N THR A 112 -38.72 11.91 16.60
CA THR A 112 -39.43 12.23 15.32
C THR A 112 -38.51 12.05 14.09
N THR A 113 -38.94 11.14 13.20
CA THR A 113 -38.97 11.10 11.71
C THR A 113 -37.96 11.83 10.82
N ALA A 114 -37.26 11.01 10.01
CA ALA A 114 -36.83 11.10 8.60
C ALA A 114 -36.44 12.44 7.94
N GLY A 115 -35.23 12.44 7.36
CA GLY A 115 -34.80 13.36 6.31
C GLY A 115 -33.38 13.02 5.84
N THR A 116 -33.28 12.35 4.69
CA THR A 116 -32.04 12.06 3.95
C THR A 116 -31.29 13.35 3.64
N ALA A 117 -30.04 13.43 4.10
CA ALA A 117 -29.01 14.29 3.52
C ALA A 117 -27.64 13.65 3.83
N THR A 118 -27.10 12.93 2.85
CA THR A 118 -25.72 12.45 2.85
C THR A 118 -24.82 13.68 2.89
N THR A 119 -24.32 13.99 4.07
CA THR A 119 -23.27 14.99 4.27
C THR A 119 -21.98 14.20 4.34
N GLU A 120 -21.19 14.27 3.27
CA GLU A 120 -19.79 13.89 3.28
C GLU A 120 -19.10 14.74 4.36
N GLU A 121 -18.86 14.15 5.52
CA GLU A 121 -18.07 14.77 6.58
C GLU A 121 -16.62 14.83 6.11
N SER A 122 -16.28 15.93 5.43
CA SER A 122 -14.90 16.40 5.36
C SER A 122 -14.45 16.76 6.77
N GLU A 123 -13.97 15.75 7.48
CA GLU A 123 -13.22 15.91 8.73
C GLU A 123 -11.99 16.77 8.43
N SER A 124 -12.14 18.06 8.67
CA SER A 124 -11.04 19.02 8.70
C SER A 124 -10.22 18.72 9.96
N GLN A 125 -9.35 17.71 9.89
CA GLN A 125 -8.46 17.38 11.00
C GLN A 125 -7.42 18.49 11.15
N SER A 126 -7.71 19.40 12.07
CA SER A 126 -6.79 20.42 12.59
C SER A 126 -5.62 19.76 13.34
N GLY A 127 -4.62 19.31 12.58
CA GLY A 127 -3.27 19.00 13.03
C GLY A 127 -2.34 19.30 11.86
N GLY A 128 -1.28 20.09 12.06
CA GLY A 128 -0.39 20.52 10.99
C GLY A 128 0.28 19.32 10.31
N GLY A 129 -0.22 18.93 9.13
CA GLY A 129 0.27 17.81 8.34
C GLY A 129 -0.66 17.47 7.17
N GLU A 130 -0.15 16.71 6.21
CA GLU A 130 -0.87 16.29 5.00
C GLU A 130 -1.12 14.78 5.00
N TRP A 131 -2.32 14.35 4.61
CA TRP A 131 -2.60 12.92 4.44
C TRP A 131 -2.15 12.41 3.08
N VAL A 132 -1.25 11.44 3.09
CA VAL A 132 -0.79 10.70 1.91
C VAL A 132 -1.56 9.38 1.82
N GLU A 133 -2.62 9.32 1.00
CA GLU A 133 -3.39 8.08 0.78
C GLU A 133 -2.90 7.26 -0.43
N ARG A 134 -2.97 5.93 -0.37
CA ARG A 134 -2.52 4.99 -1.40
C ARG A 134 -3.41 3.75 -1.50
N ASP A 135 -3.89 3.43 -2.70
CA ASP A 135 -4.69 2.23 -2.93
C ASP A 135 -3.86 0.93 -2.86
N VAL A 136 -4.45 -0.11 -2.27
CA VAL A 136 -3.83 -1.42 -1.99
C VAL A 136 -4.59 -2.60 -2.60
N ASN A 137 -5.02 -2.42 -3.84
CA ASN A 137 -5.59 -3.46 -4.73
C ASN A 137 -6.90 -4.12 -4.25
N ASP A 138 -7.62 -3.53 -3.29
CA ASP A 138 -8.87 -4.09 -2.74
C ASP A 138 -8.71 -5.56 -2.29
N THR A 139 -7.58 -5.85 -1.65
CA THR A 139 -7.20 -7.22 -1.30
C THR A 139 -8.03 -7.72 -0.12
N THR A 140 -8.72 -8.85 -0.31
CA THR A 140 -9.36 -9.60 0.77
C THR A 140 -8.39 -10.61 1.37
N VAL A 141 -8.19 -10.56 2.68
CA VAL A 141 -7.29 -11.46 3.43
C VAL A 141 -8.05 -12.20 4.52
N ASP A 142 -7.72 -13.47 4.75
CA ASP A 142 -8.24 -14.25 5.90
C ASP A 142 -7.31 -14.11 7.11
N LEU A 143 -7.73 -13.31 8.10
CA LEU A 143 -6.94 -13.03 9.30
C LEU A 143 -6.66 -14.29 10.15
N THR A 144 -7.45 -15.35 10.02
CA THR A 144 -7.21 -16.59 10.78
C THR A 144 -5.88 -17.24 10.43
N ARG A 145 -5.36 -16.98 9.22
CA ARG A 145 -4.06 -17.47 8.71
C ARG A 145 -2.90 -16.53 9.01
N LEU A 146 -3.17 -15.34 9.56
CA LEU A 146 -2.21 -14.25 9.72
C LEU A 146 -1.86 -13.95 11.18
N GLN A 147 -1.98 -14.96 12.03
CA GLN A 147 -1.70 -14.78 13.46
C GLN A 147 -0.19 -14.62 13.72
N GLY A 148 0.16 -13.63 14.53
CA GLY A 148 1.54 -13.35 14.93
C GLY A 148 2.34 -12.65 13.84
N GLU A 149 3.54 -13.14 13.53
CA GLU A 149 4.40 -12.56 12.49
C GLU A 149 3.92 -12.90 11.07
N ASN A 150 2.96 -13.82 10.94
CA ASN A 150 2.38 -14.17 9.64
C ASN A 150 1.61 -12.98 9.08
N ALA A 151 2.01 -12.49 7.90
CA ALA A 151 1.33 -11.33 7.31
C ALA A 151 1.17 -11.48 5.80
N SER A 152 0.13 -10.86 5.25
CA SER A 152 -0.10 -10.82 3.80
C SER A 152 0.21 -9.45 3.22
N LEU A 153 0.87 -9.46 2.06
CA LEU A 153 1.16 -8.26 1.30
C LEU A 153 -0.13 -7.72 0.69
N LEU A 154 -0.47 -6.48 1.01
CA LEU A 154 -1.58 -5.74 0.39
C LEU A 154 -1.13 -4.98 -0.86
N GLY A 155 0.09 -4.47 -0.85
CA GLY A 155 0.68 -3.85 -2.04
C GLY A 155 1.99 -3.13 -1.77
N ASN A 156 2.62 -2.69 -2.85
CA ASN A 156 3.81 -1.85 -2.83
C ASN A 156 3.39 -0.43 -3.22
N VAL A 157 3.61 0.53 -2.33
CA VAL A 157 3.16 1.91 -2.49
C VAL A 157 4.35 2.88 -2.46
N SER A 158 4.27 3.97 -3.24
CA SER A 158 5.29 5.01 -3.26
C SER A 158 4.89 6.16 -2.34
N VAL A 159 5.65 6.40 -1.28
CA VAL A 159 5.32 7.33 -0.20
C VAL A 159 6.38 8.43 -0.12
N PRO A 160 6.04 9.73 -0.02
CA PRO A 160 7.02 10.79 0.11
C PRO A 160 7.98 10.57 1.30
N ALA A 161 9.22 10.98 1.14
CA ALA A 161 10.15 11.05 2.27
C ALA A 161 9.65 12.07 3.29
N GLY A 162 9.76 11.75 4.58
CA GLY A 162 9.25 12.59 5.65
C GLY A 162 8.98 11.82 6.94
N THR A 163 8.56 12.55 7.97
CA THR A 163 8.15 11.99 9.26
C THR A 163 6.64 11.90 9.31
N TYR A 164 6.13 10.77 9.80
CA TYR A 164 4.72 10.46 9.89
C TYR A 164 4.39 10.13 11.35
N ASP A 165 3.20 10.52 11.83
CA ASP A 165 2.74 10.27 13.21
C ASP A 165 1.50 9.34 13.28
N LYS A 166 0.79 9.17 12.16
CA LYS A 166 -0.43 8.36 12.09
C LYS A 166 -0.52 7.56 10.80
N VAL A 167 -1.16 6.41 10.92
CA VAL A 167 -1.51 5.53 9.81
C VAL A 167 -2.96 5.11 9.95
N PHE A 168 -3.67 4.99 8.84
CA PHE A 168 -4.93 4.27 8.81
C PHE A 168 -4.97 3.21 7.71
N ALA A 169 -5.87 2.24 7.90
CA ALA A 169 -6.32 1.32 6.87
C ALA A 169 -7.83 1.52 6.65
N TYR A 170 -8.24 1.69 5.39
CA TYR A 170 -9.65 1.66 4.98
C TYR A 170 -10.08 0.21 4.81
N VAL A 171 -11.07 -0.20 5.60
CA VAL A 171 -11.68 -1.52 5.53
C VAL A 171 -13.08 -1.34 4.95
N SER A 172 -13.31 -1.91 3.77
CA SER A 172 -14.63 -1.86 3.12
C SER A 172 -15.56 -2.93 3.66
N GLU A 173 -15.03 -4.09 4.01
CA GLU A 173 -15.82 -5.27 4.35
C GLU A 173 -15.11 -6.17 5.38
N VAL A 174 -15.91 -6.77 6.27
CA VAL A 174 -15.47 -7.80 7.22
C VAL A 174 -16.51 -8.91 7.25
N ASN A 175 -16.10 -10.12 6.85
CA ASN A 175 -16.93 -11.31 6.82
C ASN A 175 -16.34 -12.39 7.74
N GLY A 176 -17.07 -12.72 8.81
CA GLY A 176 -16.65 -13.73 9.77
C GLY A 176 -17.50 -15.00 9.68
N THR A 177 -16.84 -16.15 9.56
CA THR A 177 -17.43 -17.48 9.72
C THR A 177 -16.83 -18.11 10.96
N LEU A 178 -17.68 -18.47 11.93
CA LEU A 178 -17.26 -19.14 13.16
C LEU A 178 -16.85 -20.59 12.90
N THR A 179 -16.08 -21.20 13.79
CA THR A 179 -15.71 -22.63 13.78
C THR A 179 -16.91 -23.58 13.83
N THR A 180 -18.09 -23.07 14.19
CA THR A 180 -19.37 -23.78 14.11
C THR A 180 -20.00 -23.78 12.71
N GLY A 181 -19.42 -23.04 11.76
CA GLY A 181 -19.95 -22.76 10.43
C GLY A 181 -20.93 -21.58 10.38
N GLU A 182 -21.26 -20.95 11.51
CA GLU A 182 -22.19 -19.80 11.56
C GLU A 182 -21.52 -18.51 11.05
N SER A 183 -22.16 -17.82 10.12
CA SER A 183 -21.74 -16.46 9.74
C SER A 183 -22.14 -15.45 10.81
N VAL A 184 -21.18 -14.67 11.29
CA VAL A 184 -21.40 -13.66 12.33
C VAL A 184 -21.07 -12.27 11.83
N ASN A 185 -21.87 -11.29 12.25
CA ASN A 185 -21.57 -9.89 12.00
C ASN A 185 -20.41 -9.42 12.91
N VAL A 186 -19.30 -9.06 12.29
CA VAL A 186 -18.14 -8.50 12.97
C VAL A 186 -18.18 -6.98 12.85
N LYS A 187 -18.33 -6.30 13.98
CA LYS A 187 -18.47 -4.85 14.02
C LYS A 187 -17.14 -4.19 13.74
N LEU A 188 -17.11 -3.39 12.68
CA LEU A 188 -16.10 -2.38 12.45
C LEU A 188 -16.60 -1.04 13.03
N PRO A 189 -15.96 -0.48 14.08
CA PRO A 189 -16.43 0.76 14.71
C PRO A 189 -16.49 1.94 13.74
N SER A 190 -15.48 2.04 12.88
CA SER A 190 -15.33 3.03 11.82
C SER A 190 -14.72 2.36 10.60
N GLN A 191 -15.08 2.80 9.39
CA GLN A 191 -14.48 2.29 8.14
C GLN A 191 -12.96 2.52 8.05
N LYS A 192 -12.43 3.46 8.86
CA LYS A 192 -11.01 3.73 9.01
C LYS A 192 -10.51 3.21 10.35
N LEU A 193 -9.53 2.33 10.34
CA LEU A 193 -8.82 1.90 11.54
C LEU A 193 -7.60 2.80 11.74
N HIS A 194 -7.59 3.61 12.80
CA HIS A 194 -6.53 4.58 13.06
C HIS A 194 -5.48 4.03 14.03
N VAL A 195 -4.22 4.29 13.72
CA VAL A 195 -3.06 3.98 14.57
C VAL A 195 -2.18 5.21 14.66
N ASN A 196 -1.85 5.61 15.88
CA ASN A 196 -0.77 6.56 16.12
C ASN A 196 0.55 5.78 16.09
N SER A 197 1.35 5.96 15.05
CA SER A 197 2.64 5.28 14.87
C SER A 197 3.60 6.28 14.25
N GLU A 198 4.64 6.64 15.00
CA GLU A 198 5.64 7.60 14.54
C GLU A 198 6.76 6.88 13.77
N PHE A 199 7.05 7.32 12.56
CA PHE A 199 8.13 6.77 11.75
C PHE A 199 8.64 7.77 10.71
N THR A 200 9.86 7.57 10.22
CA THR A 200 10.47 8.41 9.19
C THR A 200 10.83 7.57 7.97
N LEU A 201 10.46 8.07 6.78
CA LEU A 201 10.84 7.50 5.50
C LEU A 201 11.92 8.37 4.85
N ASN A 202 12.99 7.73 4.39
CA ASN A 202 14.05 8.40 3.66
C ASN A 202 13.81 8.31 2.15
N ALA A 203 14.23 9.33 1.40
CA ALA A 203 14.16 9.32 -0.05
C ALA A 203 14.92 8.11 -0.64
N SER A 204 14.35 7.51 -1.69
CA SER A 204 14.92 6.36 -2.40
C SER A 204 15.15 5.12 -1.53
N SER A 205 14.48 5.03 -0.37
CA SER A 205 14.54 3.84 0.50
C SER A 205 13.49 2.80 0.12
N SER A 206 13.77 1.54 0.42
CA SER A 206 12.78 0.46 0.40
C SER A 206 12.58 -0.04 1.82
N ALA A 207 11.33 -0.07 2.28
CA ALA A 207 10.95 -0.53 3.61
C ALA A 207 9.68 -1.37 3.53
N HIS A 208 9.36 -2.08 4.61
CA HIS A 208 8.04 -2.68 4.78
C HIS A 208 7.36 -2.10 6.00
N PHE A 209 6.03 -2.06 5.95
CA PHE A 209 5.18 -1.62 7.05
C PHE A 209 4.21 -2.74 7.36
N VAL A 210 4.11 -3.13 8.62
CA VAL A 210 3.11 -4.11 9.08
C VAL A 210 1.99 -3.37 9.78
N TYR A 211 0.76 -3.64 9.38
CA TYR A 211 -0.46 -3.15 10.00
C TYR A 211 -1.16 -4.30 10.72
N ASP A 212 -1.14 -4.26 12.04
CA ASP A 212 -1.63 -5.36 12.87
C ASP A 212 -3.06 -5.10 13.33
N ILE A 213 -3.93 -6.10 13.10
CA ILE A 213 -5.34 -6.08 13.43
C ILE A 213 -5.62 -7.05 14.58
N ASN A 214 -6.68 -6.83 15.34
CA ASN A 214 -7.13 -7.78 16.35
C ASN A 214 -8.65 -7.84 16.38
N VAL A 215 -9.19 -9.05 16.45
CA VAL A 215 -10.61 -9.28 16.72
C VAL A 215 -10.85 -9.61 18.20
N VAL A 216 -11.84 -8.98 18.81
CA VAL A 216 -12.22 -9.21 20.21
C VAL A 216 -13.72 -9.46 20.35
N LYS A 217 -14.09 -10.25 21.36
CA LYS A 217 -15.49 -10.48 21.71
C LYS A 217 -16.06 -9.31 22.51
N ALA A 218 -17.20 -8.79 22.08
CA ALA A 218 -17.89 -7.66 22.72
C ALA A 218 -18.76 -8.13 23.90
N GLY A 219 -18.12 -8.48 25.01
CA GLY A 219 -18.80 -8.93 26.23
C GLY A 219 -19.72 -10.13 25.99
N ASN A 220 -20.87 -10.15 26.68
CA ASN A 220 -21.84 -11.25 26.60
C ASN A 220 -22.81 -11.16 25.40
N SER A 221 -22.58 -10.23 24.48
CA SER A 221 -23.52 -9.98 23.37
C SER A 221 -23.40 -10.96 22.21
N GLY A 222 -22.36 -11.80 22.20
CA GLY A 222 -22.03 -12.67 21.06
C GLY A 222 -21.45 -11.93 19.85
N LYS A 223 -21.27 -10.61 19.94
CA LYS A 223 -20.70 -9.80 18.85
C LYS A 223 -19.18 -9.78 18.89
N TYR A 224 -18.57 -9.55 17.74
CA TYR A 224 -17.12 -9.38 17.59
C TYR A 224 -16.81 -7.96 17.12
N ILE A 225 -15.65 -7.42 17.51
CA ILE A 225 -15.18 -6.09 17.12
C ILE A 225 -13.77 -6.21 16.57
N VAL A 226 -13.52 -5.60 15.42
CA VAL A 226 -12.18 -5.43 14.86
C VAL A 226 -11.58 -4.12 15.35
N LYS A 227 -10.32 -4.16 15.78
CA LYS A 227 -9.55 -2.99 16.22
C LYS A 227 -8.10 -3.10 15.74
N PRO A 228 -7.39 -1.98 15.53
CA PRO A 228 -5.98 -2.03 15.21
C PRO A 228 -5.14 -2.20 16.49
N VAL A 229 -3.91 -2.70 16.32
CA VAL A 229 -2.95 -2.92 17.40
C VAL A 229 -1.72 -2.05 17.20
N VAL A 230 -1.62 -1.01 18.01
CA VAL A 230 -0.56 -0.01 17.89
C VAL A 230 0.84 -0.60 18.12
N SER A 231 1.00 -1.48 19.12
CA SER A 231 2.35 -1.98 19.50
C SER A 231 3.03 -2.81 18.41
N GLU A 232 2.23 -3.51 17.61
CA GLU A 232 2.71 -4.41 16.54
C GLU A 232 2.67 -3.75 15.16
N THR A 233 2.03 -2.57 15.05
CA THR A 233 1.98 -1.81 13.80
C THR A 233 3.21 -0.91 13.66
N GLY A 234 3.85 -0.91 12.50
CA GLY A 234 4.95 0.01 12.20
C GLY A 234 5.89 -0.42 11.09
N LEU A 235 6.90 0.42 10.83
CA LEU A 235 7.97 0.13 9.88
C LEU A 235 8.88 -1.01 10.37
N ASN A 236 9.32 -1.82 9.41
CA ASN A 236 10.35 -2.85 9.56
C ASN A 236 10.07 -3.87 10.68
N LYS A 237 8.80 -4.08 11.02
CA LYS A 237 8.37 -5.11 11.98
C LYS A 237 8.70 -6.50 11.43
N PRO A 238 9.04 -7.50 12.27
CA PRO A 238 9.21 -8.87 11.82
C PRO A 238 7.97 -9.34 11.05
N VAL A 239 8.20 -9.97 9.91
CA VAL A 239 7.14 -10.47 9.05
C VAL A 239 7.55 -11.80 8.45
N ASN A 240 6.64 -12.77 8.52
CA ASN A 240 6.67 -14.01 7.77
C ASN A 240 5.59 -13.91 6.68
N PRO A 241 5.96 -13.58 5.43
CA PRO A 241 4.99 -13.40 4.36
C PRO A 241 4.20 -14.68 4.11
N VAL A 242 2.92 -14.67 4.47
CA VAL A 242 1.97 -15.69 4.06
C VAL A 242 1.42 -15.24 2.73
N ARG A 243 1.82 -15.97 1.69
CA ARG A 243 1.13 -15.90 0.40
C ARG A 243 -0.28 -16.42 0.67
N MET A 244 -1.27 -15.53 0.62
CA MET A 244 -2.65 -15.94 0.46
C MET A 244 -2.73 -16.49 -0.96
N HIS A 245 -2.50 -17.79 -1.09
CA HIS A 245 -3.05 -18.49 -2.23
C HIS A 245 -4.56 -18.26 -2.16
N GLU A 246 -5.17 -17.74 -3.23
CA GLU A 246 -6.62 -17.64 -3.40
C GLU A 246 -7.22 -19.07 -3.44
N ASP A 247 -7.14 -19.78 -2.32
CA ASP A 247 -7.55 -21.18 -2.16
C ASP A 247 -9.07 -21.27 -1.94
N GLY A 248 -9.81 -20.79 -2.93
CA GLY A 248 -11.18 -21.19 -3.23
C GLY A 248 -11.27 -22.13 -4.43
N MET A 249 -10.13 -22.58 -4.99
CA MET A 249 -10.11 -23.59 -6.04
C MET A 249 -9.16 -24.70 -5.64
N ARG A 250 -9.74 -25.81 -5.18
CA ARG A 250 -9.05 -27.09 -5.13
C ARG A 250 -8.95 -27.63 -6.56
N GLY A 251 -7.99 -27.08 -7.29
CA GLY A 251 -7.46 -27.60 -8.54
C GLY A 251 -5.98 -27.25 -8.55
N THR A 252 -5.13 -28.18 -8.15
CA THR A 252 -3.78 -28.16 -8.70
C THR A 252 -3.96 -28.45 -10.19
N ASP A 253 -3.32 -27.64 -11.04
CA ASP A 253 -3.46 -27.55 -12.51
C ASP A 253 -4.51 -26.48 -12.87
N GLY A 254 -4.20 -25.30 -13.43
CA GLY A 254 -2.98 -24.76 -14.03
C GLY A 254 -2.96 -23.22 -13.97
N SER A 255 -1.77 -22.64 -13.69
CA SER A 255 -1.62 -21.19 -13.61
C SER A 255 -1.54 -20.60 -15.02
N LEU A 256 -2.65 -20.06 -15.53
CA LEU A 256 -2.58 -19.27 -16.75
C LEU A 256 -1.76 -18.02 -16.46
N THR A 257 -0.69 -17.82 -17.23
CA THR A 257 0.07 -16.57 -17.28
C THR A 257 -0.59 -15.65 -18.28
N VAL A 258 -1.01 -14.46 -17.83
CA VAL A 258 -1.65 -13.43 -18.65
C VAL A 258 -0.69 -12.25 -18.77
N SER A 259 -0.44 -11.77 -20.00
CA SER A 259 0.44 -10.63 -20.25
C SER A 259 -0.05 -9.78 -21.41
N PHE A 260 0.31 -8.49 -21.44
CA PHE A 260 0.10 -7.63 -22.61
C PHE A 260 1.30 -7.72 -23.55
N ALA A 261 1.03 -7.86 -24.84
CA ALA A 261 2.04 -7.76 -25.89
C ALA A 261 2.19 -6.29 -26.31
N GLY A 262 2.87 -5.51 -25.46
CA GLY A 262 3.17 -4.10 -25.71
C GLY A 262 2.80 -3.18 -24.55
N ASN A 263 2.91 -1.88 -24.80
CA ASN A 263 2.49 -0.85 -23.86
C ASN A 263 0.96 -0.76 -23.83
N VAL A 264 0.42 -0.42 -22.66
CA VAL A 264 -1.02 -0.33 -22.42
C VAL A 264 -1.38 1.13 -22.19
N SER A 265 -2.29 1.66 -23.00
CA SER A 265 -2.83 3.02 -22.86
C SER A 265 -4.35 2.98 -22.84
N ALA A 266 -4.97 3.87 -22.07
CA ALA A 266 -6.43 3.99 -21.99
C ALA A 266 -7.06 4.26 -23.37
N GLY A 267 -8.12 3.53 -23.68
CA GLY A 267 -8.86 3.63 -24.95
C GLY A 267 -8.19 3.02 -26.18
N GLU A 268 -6.97 2.47 -26.04
CA GLU A 268 -6.28 1.80 -27.14
C GLU A 268 -6.57 0.29 -27.17
N ASN A 269 -6.33 -0.33 -28.32
CA ASN A 269 -6.39 -1.78 -28.45
C ASN A 269 -5.03 -2.39 -28.14
N VAL A 270 -5.01 -3.41 -27.29
CA VAL A 270 -3.80 -4.15 -26.92
C VAL A 270 -4.04 -5.65 -27.06
N THR A 271 -2.99 -6.38 -27.42
CA THR A 271 -3.05 -7.85 -27.47
C THR A 271 -2.73 -8.43 -26.09
N VAL A 272 -3.65 -9.22 -25.55
CA VAL A 272 -3.45 -10.05 -24.38
C VAL A 272 -2.95 -11.42 -24.84
N ARG A 273 -1.93 -11.94 -24.18
CA ARG A 273 -1.40 -13.29 -24.37
C ARG A 273 -1.65 -14.13 -23.13
N VAL A 274 -2.18 -15.33 -23.34
CA VAL A 274 -2.49 -16.32 -22.30
C VAL A 274 -1.67 -17.57 -22.56
N THR A 275 -0.86 -17.97 -21.58
CA THR A 275 -0.06 -19.19 -21.66
C THR A 275 -0.12 -20.03 -20.41
N GLU A 276 0.03 -21.34 -20.57
CA GLU A 276 0.21 -22.29 -19.49
C GLU A 276 1.57 -22.98 -19.68
N ASN A 277 2.45 -22.93 -18.66
CA ASN A 277 3.81 -23.49 -18.74
C ASN A 277 4.59 -23.03 -19.99
N GLY A 278 4.32 -21.81 -20.46
CA GLY A 278 4.91 -21.22 -21.67
C GLY A 278 4.22 -21.57 -23.00
N SER A 279 3.29 -22.54 -23.01
CA SER A 279 2.50 -22.93 -24.18
C SER A 279 1.28 -22.04 -24.35
N ALA A 280 0.92 -21.70 -25.59
CA ALA A 280 -0.27 -20.91 -25.91
C ALA A 280 -1.57 -21.64 -25.53
N VAL A 281 -2.49 -20.92 -24.90
CA VAL A 281 -3.80 -21.48 -24.50
C VAL A 281 -4.91 -20.87 -25.35
N ALA A 282 -5.44 -21.66 -26.28
CA ALA A 282 -6.55 -21.28 -27.15
C ALA A 282 -7.90 -21.44 -26.45
N ASN A 283 -8.90 -20.67 -26.89
CA ASN A 283 -10.27 -20.69 -26.37
C ASN A 283 -10.40 -20.31 -24.88
N ALA A 284 -9.39 -19.68 -24.29
CA ALA A 284 -9.50 -19.13 -22.94
C ALA A 284 -10.47 -17.96 -22.97
N THR A 285 -11.51 -18.00 -22.14
CA THR A 285 -12.41 -16.87 -21.90
C THR A 285 -11.62 -15.73 -21.29
N VAL A 286 -11.72 -14.53 -21.87
CA VAL A 286 -11.08 -13.33 -21.33
C VAL A 286 -12.15 -12.31 -20.92
N THR A 287 -11.97 -11.75 -19.73
CA THR A 287 -12.76 -10.64 -19.19
C THR A 287 -11.85 -9.46 -18.84
N VAL A 288 -12.36 -8.25 -19.03
CA VAL A 288 -11.68 -7.00 -18.69
C VAL A 288 -12.57 -6.20 -17.75
N ASN A 289 -12.09 -5.90 -16.55
CA ASN A 289 -12.86 -5.27 -15.46
C ASN A 289 -14.21 -5.97 -15.18
N GLY A 290 -14.25 -7.30 -15.34
CA GLY A 290 -15.45 -8.12 -15.13
C GLY A 290 -16.35 -8.26 -16.36
N GLU A 291 -16.12 -7.50 -17.44
CA GLU A 291 -16.89 -7.61 -18.68
C GLU A 291 -16.25 -8.63 -19.63
N ARG A 292 -17.04 -9.53 -20.21
CA ARG A 292 -16.53 -10.56 -21.12
C ARG A 292 -16.22 -9.96 -22.49
N VAL A 293 -14.96 -10.01 -22.90
CA VAL A 293 -14.49 -9.47 -24.18
C VAL A 293 -14.42 -10.52 -25.29
N GLY A 294 -14.16 -11.78 -24.95
CA GLY A 294 -14.10 -12.86 -25.95
C GLY A 294 -13.29 -14.07 -25.50
N THR A 295 -12.72 -14.78 -26.47
CA THR A 295 -11.85 -15.94 -26.24
C THR A 295 -10.54 -15.83 -27.01
N THR A 296 -9.46 -16.39 -26.48
CA THR A 296 -8.16 -16.43 -27.17
C THR A 296 -8.19 -17.30 -28.43
N ASP A 297 -7.38 -16.91 -29.42
CA ASP A 297 -7.17 -17.65 -30.66
C ASP A 297 -6.21 -18.85 -30.50
N ALA A 298 -5.89 -19.55 -31.59
CA ALA A 298 -4.97 -20.69 -31.60
C ALA A 298 -3.54 -20.35 -31.08
N ASN A 299 -3.16 -19.08 -31.08
CA ASN A 299 -1.87 -18.59 -30.58
C ASN A 299 -1.93 -18.18 -29.10
N GLY A 300 -3.09 -18.37 -28.45
CA GLY A 300 -3.34 -17.95 -27.08
C GLY A 300 -3.43 -16.44 -26.94
N THR A 301 -3.89 -15.74 -27.98
CA THR A 301 -3.96 -14.28 -28.00
C THR A 301 -5.37 -13.76 -28.24
N ILE A 302 -5.67 -12.57 -27.71
CA ILE A 302 -6.89 -11.82 -28.01
C ILE A 302 -6.58 -10.33 -28.00
N THR A 303 -7.14 -9.59 -28.95
CA THR A 303 -7.09 -8.12 -28.93
C THR A 303 -8.26 -7.59 -28.11
N VAL A 304 -7.96 -6.76 -27.12
CA VAL A 304 -8.95 -6.15 -26.23
C VAL A 304 -8.81 -4.63 -26.25
N THR A 305 -9.92 -3.92 -26.12
CA THR A 305 -9.89 -2.47 -25.90
C THR A 305 -9.64 -2.20 -24.42
N VAL A 306 -8.64 -1.38 -24.14
CA VAL A 306 -8.30 -0.96 -22.79
C VAL A 306 -9.36 0.05 -22.33
N PRO A 307 -10.09 -0.19 -21.23
CA PRO A 307 -11.09 0.75 -20.75
C PRO A 307 -10.44 2.07 -20.31
N ASP A 308 -11.21 3.16 -20.39
CA ASP A 308 -10.81 4.47 -19.89
C ASP A 308 -11.00 4.51 -18.36
N ALA A 309 -10.07 3.86 -17.66
CA ALA A 309 -10.04 3.73 -16.22
C ALA A 309 -8.61 3.75 -15.72
N ASP A 310 -8.40 4.26 -14.51
CA ASP A 310 -7.07 4.32 -13.87
C ASP A 310 -6.46 2.92 -13.64
N HIS A 311 -7.32 1.90 -13.59
CA HIS A 311 -6.96 0.50 -13.35
C HIS A 311 -7.63 -0.43 -14.36
N VAL A 312 -6.85 -1.39 -14.86
CA VAL A 312 -7.32 -2.46 -15.75
C VAL A 312 -6.97 -3.81 -15.15
N ARG A 313 -8.00 -4.64 -14.96
CA ARG A 313 -7.89 -6.03 -14.54
C ARG A 313 -8.33 -6.94 -15.68
N VAL A 314 -7.45 -7.84 -16.10
CA VAL A 314 -7.73 -8.88 -17.09
C VAL A 314 -7.75 -10.23 -16.38
N LEU A 315 -8.82 -11.00 -16.59
CA LEU A 315 -8.94 -12.37 -16.11
C LEU A 315 -9.12 -13.29 -17.31
N ALA A 316 -8.30 -14.35 -17.37
CA ALA A 316 -8.41 -15.42 -18.36
C ALA A 316 -8.80 -16.74 -17.68
N GLU A 317 -9.71 -17.49 -18.29
CA GLU A 317 -10.23 -18.76 -17.79
C GLU A 317 -10.24 -19.81 -18.92
N ALA A 318 -9.66 -20.98 -18.70
CA ALA A 318 -9.65 -22.09 -19.63
C ALA A 318 -9.93 -23.41 -18.88
N GLY A 319 -11.13 -23.97 -19.04
CA GLY A 319 -11.54 -25.10 -18.23
C GLY A 319 -11.59 -24.72 -16.74
N ASP A 320 -10.81 -25.41 -15.92
CA ASP A 320 -10.66 -25.14 -14.49
C ASP A 320 -9.49 -24.18 -14.18
N ASP A 321 -8.70 -23.83 -15.20
CA ASP A 321 -7.50 -23.00 -15.09
C ASP A 321 -7.84 -21.51 -15.16
N ARG A 322 -7.16 -20.70 -14.36
CA ARG A 322 -7.36 -19.23 -14.35
C ARG A 322 -6.07 -18.45 -14.17
N GLY A 323 -6.07 -17.23 -14.68
CA GLY A 323 -4.96 -16.28 -14.58
C GLY A 323 -5.44 -14.83 -14.54
N THR A 324 -4.84 -14.01 -13.68
CA THR A 324 -5.22 -12.59 -13.52
C THR A 324 -4.02 -11.68 -13.77
N LEU A 325 -4.24 -10.55 -14.46
CA LEU A 325 -3.30 -9.47 -14.68
C LEU A 325 -3.93 -8.14 -14.30
N SER A 326 -3.24 -7.34 -13.48
CA SER A 326 -3.69 -5.98 -13.10
C SER A 326 -2.62 -4.95 -13.45
N VAL A 327 -3.04 -3.87 -14.11
CA VAL A 327 -2.15 -2.76 -14.54
C VAL A 327 -2.79 -1.42 -14.18
N ARG A 328 -1.98 -0.48 -13.69
CA ARG A 328 -2.36 0.93 -13.53
C ARG A 328 -2.05 1.69 -14.81
N LEU A 329 -3.01 2.44 -15.33
CA LEU A 329 -2.80 3.34 -16.45
C LEU A 329 -2.38 4.70 -15.90
N SER A 330 -1.39 5.33 -16.54
CA SER A 330 -1.08 6.72 -16.25
C SER A 330 -2.06 7.60 -17.02
N ASP A 331 -2.62 8.61 -16.36
CA ASP A 331 -3.53 9.58 -16.97
C ASP A 331 -3.00 10.08 -18.31
N ARG A 332 -3.90 10.21 -19.28
CA ARG A 332 -3.66 10.75 -20.63
C ARG A 332 -3.36 12.26 -20.56
N GLY A 333 -2.24 12.63 -19.95
CA GLY A 333 -1.66 13.97 -20.01
C GLY A 333 -0.91 14.15 -21.33
N GLY A 334 -1.51 14.89 -22.27
CA GLY A 334 -1.03 15.01 -23.64
C GLY A 334 0.37 15.62 -23.79
N ASN A 335 1.12 15.08 -24.75
CA ASN A 335 2.03 15.89 -25.56
C ASN A 335 2.06 15.33 -26.98
N GLY A 336 1.36 16.00 -27.89
CA GLY A 336 1.46 15.73 -29.31
C GLY A 336 2.86 16.03 -29.80
N GLY A 337 3.48 15.06 -30.46
CA GLY A 337 4.62 15.33 -31.30
C GLY A 337 4.22 16.30 -32.42
N SER A 338 5.05 17.32 -32.64
CA SER A 338 5.27 17.85 -33.98
C SER A 338 6.77 17.90 -34.18
N ASP A 339 7.22 16.92 -34.95
CA ASP A 339 8.49 16.84 -35.62
C ASP A 339 8.70 18.07 -36.53
N GLY A 340 9.96 18.47 -36.69
CA GLY A 340 10.34 19.65 -37.44
C GLY A 340 11.84 19.88 -37.40
N GLY A 341 12.63 18.85 -37.75
CA GLY A 341 14.01 19.06 -38.12
C GLY A 341 14.13 19.84 -39.45
N GLN A 342 14.99 20.85 -39.51
CA GLN A 342 15.76 21.09 -40.72
C GLN A 342 17.10 21.75 -40.41
N SER A 343 18.15 21.03 -40.78
CA SER A 343 19.51 21.51 -40.95
C SER A 343 19.59 22.53 -42.08
N ALA A 344 20.29 23.64 -41.83
CA ALA A 344 21.19 24.31 -42.76
C ALA A 344 22.09 25.27 -41.97
#